data_AF-A0A7J9K9M7-F1
#
_entry.id   AF-A0A7J9K9M7-F1
#
_cell.length_a   1.000
_cell.length_b   1.000
_cell.length_c   1.000
_cell.angle_alpha   90.00
_cell.angle_beta   90.00
_cell.angle_gamma   90.00
#
_symmetry.space_group_name_H-M   'P 1'
#
loop_
_entity.id
_entity.type
_entity.pdbx_description
1 polymer ?
#
loop_
_entity_poly.entity_id
_entity_poly.type
_entity_poly.pdbx_seq_one_letter_code
_entity_poly.pdbx_strand_id
1 'polypeptide(L)'
;GDPIPTNKRFNADKIFNHPDVAAEEPWFGIEQEYTLLQKDTRWPLGWPVGGFPGPQGPYYCGVGADKSFGRDIVDAHYKACLYAGINISGINGEVMPAQWEFQIGPATGISAGDQLWVARYILERITEIAGVVLSFDPKPIPLFFLVCISLLSSGGLECTKSMRNDGGIDVIRKAIEKLGLRHKQHIAAYGEGNDRRLTGRHETADINSFSWGVANRGASIRVGRDTEKAGKGYFEDRRPASNMDPYVVTSMIAETTILWKP
;
A
#
# COMPACT_ATOMS: atom_id res chain seq x y z
N GLY A 1 16.89 6.17 -27.88
CA GLY A 1 16.85 5.30 -26.69
C GLY A 1 15.69 5.73 -25.82
N ASP A 2 14.50 5.75 -26.41
CA ASP A 2 13.31 6.31 -25.79
C ASP A 2 12.66 5.29 -24.86
N PRO A 3 12.03 5.75 -23.75
CA PRO A 3 11.34 4.86 -22.83
C PRO A 3 10.16 4.17 -23.52
N ILE A 4 10.07 2.85 -23.38
CA ILE A 4 8.90 2.09 -23.84
C ILE A 4 7.64 2.45 -23.03
N PRO A 5 6.41 2.19 -23.54
CA PRO A 5 5.16 2.61 -22.89
C PRO A 5 4.96 2.12 -21.45
N THR A 6 5.54 0.98 -21.08
CA THR A 6 5.46 0.39 -19.74
C THR A 6 6.52 0.91 -18.77
N ASN A 7 7.50 1.68 -19.24
CA ASN A 7 8.49 2.31 -18.36
C ASN A 7 7.88 3.52 -17.66
N LYS A 8 7.20 3.28 -16.53
CA LYS A 8 6.62 4.35 -15.69
C LYS A 8 7.67 5.06 -14.83
N ARG A 9 8.79 4.39 -14.52
CA ARG A 9 9.92 4.93 -13.76
C ARG A 9 10.47 6.22 -14.39
N PHE A 10 10.62 6.25 -15.72
CA PHE A 10 11.18 7.41 -16.42
C PHE A 10 10.41 8.71 -16.18
N ASN A 11 9.07 8.67 -16.23
CA ASN A 11 8.27 9.86 -15.98
C ASN A 11 8.22 10.21 -14.49
N ALA A 12 8.19 9.22 -13.60
CA ALA A 12 8.27 9.45 -12.15
C ALA A 12 9.58 10.14 -11.77
N ASP A 13 10.70 9.70 -12.35
CA ASP A 13 12.03 10.27 -12.12
C ASP A 13 12.09 11.75 -12.54
N LYS A 14 11.45 12.14 -13.65
CA LYS A 14 11.33 13.55 -14.06
C LYS A 14 10.59 14.40 -13.01
N ILE A 15 9.51 13.88 -12.42
CA ILE A 15 8.76 14.58 -11.38
C ILE A 15 9.62 14.75 -10.13
N PHE A 16 10.28 13.69 -9.66
CA PHE A 16 11.12 13.76 -8.46
C PHE A 16 12.37 14.62 -8.64
N ASN A 17 12.89 14.73 -9.87
CA ASN A 17 13.99 15.64 -10.21
C ASN A 17 13.53 17.08 -10.52
N HIS A 18 12.23 17.39 -10.49
CA HIS A 18 11.77 18.76 -10.61
C HIS A 18 12.27 19.56 -9.38
N PRO A 19 12.88 20.76 -9.56
CA PRO A 19 13.51 21.50 -8.47
C PRO A 19 12.62 21.70 -7.24
N ASP A 20 11.36 22.07 -7.44
CA ASP A 20 10.39 22.27 -6.35
C ASP A 20 10.07 20.97 -5.58
N VAL A 21 10.05 19.82 -6.27
CA VAL A 21 9.81 18.51 -5.64
C VAL A 21 11.05 18.06 -4.89
N ALA A 22 12.23 18.18 -5.51
CA ALA A 22 13.50 17.83 -4.89
C ALA A 22 13.76 18.64 -3.61
N ALA A 23 13.42 19.94 -3.61
CA ALA A 23 13.56 20.82 -2.45
C ALA A 23 12.66 20.42 -1.26
N GLU A 24 11.49 19.83 -1.54
CA GLU A 24 10.56 19.33 -0.52
C GLU A 24 10.92 17.93 0.01
N GLU A 25 11.92 17.25 -0.56
CA GLU A 25 12.42 15.95 -0.09
C GLU A 25 11.28 14.95 0.27
N PRO A 26 10.39 14.60 -0.68
CA PRO A 26 9.21 13.79 -0.37
C PRO A 26 9.62 12.39 0.07
N TRP A 27 9.09 11.97 1.22
CA TRP A 27 9.25 10.64 1.80
C TRP A 27 7.97 9.84 1.60
N PHE A 28 8.16 8.58 1.27
CA PHE A 28 7.10 7.60 1.13
C PHE A 28 7.36 6.41 2.06
N GLY A 29 6.36 6.05 2.86
CA GLY A 29 6.21 4.70 3.43
C GLY A 29 5.13 3.99 2.63
N ILE A 30 5.35 2.75 2.21
CA ILE A 30 4.36 1.97 1.46
C ILE A 30 4.13 0.65 2.18
N GLU A 31 2.90 0.46 2.62
CA GLU A 31 2.40 -0.79 3.17
C GLU A 31 2.05 -1.70 1.97
N GLN A 32 2.68 -2.86 1.82
CA GLN A 32 2.36 -3.81 0.73
C GLN A 32 1.66 -5.02 1.33
N GLU A 33 0.34 -5.07 1.15
CA GLU A 33 -0.44 -6.25 1.46
C GLU A 33 -0.49 -7.22 0.26
N TYR A 34 -0.58 -8.51 0.54
CA TYR A 34 -0.65 -9.58 -0.46
C TYR A 34 -1.30 -10.83 0.11
N THR A 35 -1.75 -11.73 -0.77
CA THR A 35 -2.34 -13.02 -0.36
C THR A 35 -1.54 -14.19 -0.92
N LEU A 36 -1.30 -15.19 -0.09
CA LEU A 36 -0.66 -16.45 -0.47
C LEU A 36 -1.72 -17.47 -0.90
N LEU A 37 -1.53 -18.07 -2.06
CA LEU A 37 -2.46 -19.02 -2.69
C LEU A 37 -1.78 -20.37 -2.93
N GLN A 38 -2.55 -21.44 -2.78
CA GLN A 38 -2.17 -22.79 -3.16
C GLN A 38 -1.99 -22.86 -4.68
N LYS A 39 -0.88 -23.46 -5.13
CA LYS A 39 -0.48 -23.48 -6.54
C LYS A 39 -1.54 -24.06 -7.49
N ASP A 40 -2.10 -25.21 -7.15
CA ASP A 40 -2.94 -25.97 -8.08
C ASP A 40 -4.39 -25.47 -8.08
N THR A 41 -4.92 -25.14 -6.90
CA THR A 41 -6.33 -24.73 -6.73
C THR A 41 -6.53 -23.22 -6.83
N ARG A 42 -5.45 -22.43 -6.72
CA ARG A 42 -5.47 -20.97 -6.50
C ARG A 42 -6.33 -20.55 -5.30
N TRP A 43 -6.55 -21.47 -4.36
CA TRP A 43 -7.28 -21.20 -3.12
C TRP A 43 -6.32 -20.66 -2.05
N PRO A 44 -6.73 -19.80 -1.10
CA PRO A 44 -5.79 -19.25 -0.13
C PRO A 44 -5.07 -20.32 0.70
N LEU A 45 -3.81 -20.05 1.04
CA LEU A 45 -2.95 -21.00 1.75
C LEU A 45 -3.53 -21.36 3.11
N GLY A 46 -3.59 -22.65 3.44
CA GLY A 46 -4.18 -23.13 4.70
C GLY A 46 -5.70 -23.14 4.76
N TRP A 47 -6.40 -22.66 3.73
CA TRP A 47 -7.86 -22.78 3.65
C TRP A 47 -8.27 -24.19 3.22
N PRO A 48 -9.40 -24.71 3.73
CA PRO A 48 -9.96 -25.96 3.23
C PRO A 48 -10.38 -25.77 1.76
N VAL A 49 -9.99 -26.69 0.89
CA VAL A 49 -10.31 -26.63 -0.54
C VAL A 49 -11.82 -26.64 -0.74
N GLY A 50 -12.35 -25.63 -1.45
CA GLY A 50 -13.79 -25.46 -1.65
C GLY A 50 -14.55 -25.00 -0.41
N GLY A 51 -13.85 -24.65 0.67
CA GLY A 51 -14.43 -24.18 1.92
C GLY A 51 -13.75 -22.91 2.45
N PHE A 52 -14.18 -22.50 3.64
CA PHE A 52 -13.71 -21.30 4.33
C PHE A 52 -13.19 -21.67 5.72
N PRO A 53 -12.18 -20.97 6.24
CA PRO A 53 -11.79 -21.07 7.64
C PRO A 53 -12.85 -20.40 8.54
N GLY A 54 -12.60 -20.35 9.85
CA GLY A 54 -13.46 -19.59 10.78
C GLY A 54 -13.54 -18.09 10.44
N PRO A 55 -14.50 -17.35 11.01
CA PRO A 55 -14.65 -15.92 10.76
C PRO A 55 -13.39 -15.12 11.13
N GLN A 56 -13.26 -13.92 10.55
CA GLN A 56 -12.17 -12.99 10.85
C GLN A 56 -12.15 -12.59 12.32
N GLY A 57 -10.97 -12.21 12.81
CA GLY A 57 -10.73 -11.87 14.22
C GLY A 57 -9.41 -12.44 14.74
N PRO A 58 -9.20 -13.77 14.72
CA PRO A 58 -8.01 -14.38 15.33
C PRO A 58 -6.74 -14.31 14.45
N TYR A 59 -6.86 -13.86 13.20
CA TYR A 59 -5.79 -13.93 12.20
C TYR A 59 -4.85 -12.72 12.23
N TYR A 60 -5.39 -11.51 12.41
CA TYR A 60 -4.59 -10.28 12.46
C TYR A 60 -3.56 -10.36 13.58
N CYS A 61 -2.28 -10.25 13.22
CA CYS A 61 -1.14 -10.43 14.14
C CYS A 61 -1.19 -11.76 14.95
N GLY A 62 -1.90 -12.77 14.44
CA GLY A 62 -2.12 -14.04 15.13
C GLY A 62 -0.88 -14.95 15.16
N VAL A 63 -0.79 -15.80 16.18
CA VAL A 63 0.23 -16.85 16.33
C VAL A 63 -0.43 -18.20 16.57
N GLY A 64 0.11 -19.26 15.98
CA GLY A 64 -0.43 -20.61 16.03
C GLY A 64 -0.71 -21.17 14.63
N ALA A 65 -0.62 -22.51 14.51
CA ALA A 65 -0.82 -23.22 13.24
C ALA A 65 -2.25 -23.08 12.69
N ASP A 66 -3.22 -22.77 13.55
CA ASP A 66 -4.63 -22.54 13.24
C ASP A 66 -4.93 -21.10 12.79
N LYS A 67 -3.95 -20.19 12.87
CA LYS A 67 -4.15 -18.75 12.63
C LYS A 67 -3.18 -18.15 11.62
N SER A 68 -1.95 -18.65 11.57
CA SER A 68 -0.84 -17.99 10.87
C SER A 68 -0.28 -18.88 9.76
N PHE A 69 -0.82 -18.73 8.55
CA PHE A 69 -0.48 -19.56 7.39
C PHE A 69 0.61 -18.91 6.54
N GLY A 70 1.75 -19.59 6.36
CA GLY A 70 2.82 -19.12 5.47
C GLY A 70 3.86 -18.18 6.11
N ARG A 71 3.97 -18.16 7.45
CA ARG A 71 4.96 -17.32 8.16
C ARG A 71 6.40 -17.55 7.71
N ASP A 72 6.76 -18.78 7.33
CA ASP A 72 8.10 -19.09 6.83
C ASP A 72 8.48 -18.27 5.59
N ILE A 73 7.53 -18.00 4.69
CA ILE A 73 7.72 -17.15 3.51
C ILE A 73 7.98 -15.70 3.95
N VAL A 74 7.19 -15.22 4.91
CA VAL A 74 7.26 -13.83 5.41
C VAL A 74 8.58 -13.57 6.13
N ASP A 75 8.98 -14.44 7.04
CA ASP A 75 10.22 -14.29 7.80
C ASP A 75 11.46 -14.42 6.89
N ALA A 76 11.39 -15.30 5.88
CA ALA A 76 12.44 -15.41 4.86
C ALA A 76 12.52 -14.14 4.00
N HIS A 77 11.38 -13.61 3.56
CA HIS A 77 11.30 -12.38 2.77
C HIS A 77 11.83 -11.17 3.53
N TYR A 78 11.48 -11.04 4.81
CA TYR A 78 11.96 -9.97 5.68
C TYR A 78 13.49 -9.97 5.77
N LYS A 79 14.09 -11.13 6.07
CA LYS A 79 15.56 -11.29 6.12
C LYS A 79 16.23 -11.05 4.77
N ALA A 80 15.62 -11.52 3.68
CA ALA A 80 16.15 -11.31 2.33
C ALA A 80 16.16 -9.83 1.94
N CYS A 81 15.10 -9.08 2.28
CA CYS A 81 15.03 -7.64 2.05
C CYS A 81 16.10 -6.87 2.86
N LEU A 82 16.25 -7.20 4.15
CA LEU A 82 17.30 -6.63 4.99
C LEU A 82 18.70 -6.89 4.41
N TYR A 83 18.98 -8.14 4.01
CA TYR A 83 20.25 -8.51 3.40
C TYR A 83 20.51 -7.77 2.09
N ALA A 84 19.48 -7.58 1.26
CA ALA A 84 19.56 -6.86 -0.01
C ALA A 84 19.71 -5.33 0.16
N GLY A 85 19.62 -4.80 1.38
CA GLY A 85 19.68 -3.37 1.65
C GLY A 85 18.38 -2.62 1.34
N ILE A 86 17.25 -3.33 1.24
CA ILE A 86 15.93 -2.72 1.13
C ILE A 86 15.54 -2.18 2.51
N ASN A 87 15.05 -0.94 2.55
CA ASN A 87 14.56 -0.29 3.76
C ASN A 87 13.17 -0.82 4.15
N ILE A 88 13.11 -2.10 4.49
CA ILE A 88 11.91 -2.76 5.01
C ILE A 88 11.74 -2.38 6.48
N SER A 89 10.60 -1.79 6.85
CA SER A 89 10.37 -1.25 8.19
C SER A 89 9.52 -2.14 9.09
N GLY A 90 8.81 -3.11 8.53
CA GLY A 90 8.02 -4.05 9.32
C GLY A 90 7.28 -5.09 8.48
N ILE A 91 6.63 -6.01 9.19
CA ILE A 91 5.74 -7.06 8.67
C ILE A 91 4.61 -7.34 9.68
N ASN A 92 3.45 -7.77 9.19
CA ASN A 92 2.34 -8.26 10.02
C ASN A 92 1.51 -9.31 9.27
N GLY A 93 0.85 -10.17 10.06
CA GLY A 93 -0.25 -11.00 9.54
C GLY A 93 -1.51 -10.15 9.44
N GLU A 94 -2.17 -10.18 8.30
CA GLU A 94 -3.33 -9.34 8.02
C GLU A 94 -4.66 -9.97 8.49
N VAL A 95 -5.75 -9.23 8.34
CA VAL A 95 -7.08 -9.63 8.84
C VAL A 95 -7.60 -10.91 8.17
N MET A 96 -7.31 -11.12 6.87
CA MET A 96 -7.67 -12.34 6.17
C MET A 96 -6.62 -13.44 6.42
N PRO A 97 -7.03 -14.68 6.74
CA PRO A 97 -6.09 -15.80 6.84
C PRO A 97 -5.38 -16.04 5.49
N ALA A 98 -4.06 -16.23 5.53
CA ALA A 98 -3.14 -16.28 4.39
C ALA A 98 -2.79 -14.92 3.76
N GLN A 99 -3.30 -13.83 4.32
CA GLN A 99 -2.94 -12.48 3.94
C GLN A 99 -1.85 -11.94 4.88
N TRP A 100 -0.92 -11.20 4.29
CA TRP A 100 0.24 -10.65 4.97
C TRP A 100 0.56 -9.27 4.43
N GLU A 101 1.36 -8.54 5.20
CA GLU A 101 1.83 -7.21 4.86
C GLU A 101 3.33 -7.09 5.14
N PHE A 102 4.02 -6.30 4.31
CA PHE A 102 5.33 -5.75 4.63
C PHE A 102 5.36 -4.25 4.33
N GLN A 103 6.12 -3.48 5.10
CA GLN A 103 6.25 -2.04 4.89
C GLN A 103 7.62 -1.68 4.32
N ILE A 104 7.65 -0.86 3.27
CA ILE A 104 8.86 -0.25 2.73
C ILE A 104 8.90 1.22 3.13
N GLY A 105 10.03 1.67 3.68
CA GLY A 105 10.30 3.07 3.93
C GLY A 105 10.43 3.46 5.41
N PRO A 106 10.65 4.74 5.71
CA PRO A 106 10.55 5.86 4.77
C PRO A 106 11.63 5.84 3.68
N ALA A 107 11.23 6.06 2.42
CA ALA A 107 12.12 6.13 1.26
C ALA A 107 11.86 7.43 0.48
N THR A 108 12.93 8.08 0.00
CA THR A 108 12.83 9.40 -0.63
C THR A 108 12.61 9.28 -2.14
N GLY A 109 11.61 9.99 -2.66
CA GLY A 109 11.34 10.12 -4.10
C GLY A 109 11.33 8.79 -4.86
N ILE A 110 12.13 8.71 -5.94
CA ILE A 110 12.18 7.56 -6.85
C ILE A 110 12.56 6.24 -6.16
N SER A 111 13.32 6.31 -5.07
CA SER A 111 13.80 5.12 -4.34
C SER A 111 12.67 4.32 -3.70
N ALA A 112 11.51 4.94 -3.42
CA ALA A 112 10.35 4.24 -2.90
C ALA A 112 9.80 3.23 -3.93
N GLY A 113 9.76 3.62 -5.21
CA GLY A 113 9.35 2.73 -6.29
C GLY A 113 10.37 1.64 -6.59
N ASP A 114 11.66 2.01 -6.63
CA ASP A 114 12.75 1.06 -6.86
C ASP A 114 12.74 -0.04 -5.80
N GLN A 115 12.65 0.32 -4.52
CA GLN A 115 12.68 -0.62 -3.41
C GLN A 115 11.43 -1.50 -3.35
N LEU A 116 10.23 -0.95 -3.57
CA LEU A 116 9.01 -1.76 -3.55
C LEU A 116 8.99 -2.79 -4.69
N TRP A 117 9.40 -2.43 -5.90
CA TRP A 117 9.47 -3.37 -7.01
C TRP A 117 10.46 -4.51 -6.75
N VAL A 118 11.63 -4.21 -6.19
CA VAL A 118 12.61 -5.24 -5.83
C VAL A 118 12.11 -6.10 -4.65
N ALA A 119 11.45 -5.51 -3.66
CA ALA A 119 10.84 -6.25 -2.56
C ALA A 119 9.77 -7.23 -3.05
N ARG A 120 8.91 -6.80 -3.99
CA ARG A 120 7.92 -7.66 -4.66
C ARG A 120 8.59 -8.80 -5.42
N TYR A 121 9.66 -8.50 -6.16
CA TYR A 121 10.44 -9.53 -6.87
C TYR A 121 11.00 -10.58 -5.89
N ILE A 122 11.65 -10.16 -4.81
CA ILE A 122 12.20 -11.08 -3.80
C ILE A 122 11.08 -11.94 -3.18
N LEU A 123 9.91 -11.34 -2.89
CA LEU A 123 8.76 -12.08 -2.36
C LEU A 123 8.31 -13.18 -3.33
N GLU A 124 8.13 -12.83 -4.61
CA GLU A 124 7.69 -13.78 -5.62
C GLU A 124 8.72 -14.91 -5.83
N ARG A 125 10.02 -14.59 -5.81
CA ARG A 125 11.11 -15.58 -5.84
C ARG A 125 11.06 -16.55 -4.65
N ILE A 126 10.74 -16.06 -3.45
CA ILE A 126 10.61 -16.91 -2.25
C ILE A 126 9.35 -17.76 -2.33
N THR A 127 8.23 -17.21 -2.79
CA THR A 127 7.01 -18.00 -3.00
C THR A 127 7.19 -19.09 -4.06
N GLU A 128 7.99 -18.83 -5.11
CA GLU A 128 8.37 -19.85 -6.10
C GLU A 128 9.08 -21.03 -5.45
N ILE A 129 10.08 -20.77 -4.59
CA ILE A 129 10.82 -21.82 -3.86
C ILE A 129 9.88 -22.61 -2.95
N ALA A 130 8.92 -21.94 -2.32
CA ALA A 130 7.93 -22.56 -1.44
C ALA A 130 6.81 -23.30 -2.19
N GLY A 131 6.72 -23.19 -3.52
CA GLY A 131 5.61 -23.76 -4.30
C GLY A 131 4.26 -23.09 -4.01
N VAL A 132 4.27 -21.82 -3.62
CA VAL A 132 3.09 -21.00 -3.31
C VAL A 132 2.91 -19.93 -4.37
N VAL A 133 1.67 -19.58 -4.70
CA VAL A 133 1.34 -18.51 -5.65
C VAL A 133 1.10 -17.22 -4.89
N LEU A 134 1.75 -16.15 -5.33
CA LEU A 134 1.57 -14.80 -4.81
C LEU A 134 0.46 -14.08 -5.57
N SER A 135 -0.42 -13.36 -4.86
CA SER A 135 -1.40 -12.48 -5.49
C SER A 135 -1.36 -11.08 -4.88
N PHE A 136 -1.24 -10.09 -5.77
CA PHE A 136 -1.48 -8.67 -5.48
C PHE A 136 -2.85 -8.20 -5.96
N ASP A 137 -3.75 -9.10 -6.41
CA ASP A 137 -5.10 -8.72 -6.83
C ASP A 137 -5.87 -8.09 -5.67
N PRO A 138 -6.47 -6.89 -5.80
CA PRO A 138 -7.09 -6.15 -4.68
C PRO A 138 -8.31 -6.80 -4.05
N LYS A 139 -8.86 -7.87 -4.66
CA LYS A 139 -9.97 -8.66 -4.11
C LYS A 139 -9.86 -10.11 -4.59
N PRO A 140 -8.93 -10.91 -4.02
CA PRO A 140 -8.55 -12.21 -4.58
C PRO A 140 -9.64 -13.28 -4.43
N ILE A 141 -10.60 -13.10 -3.51
CA ILE A 141 -11.72 -14.01 -3.28
C ILE A 141 -13.06 -13.32 -3.63
N PRO A 142 -13.72 -13.72 -4.73
CA PRO A 142 -14.99 -13.16 -5.17
C PRO A 142 -16.16 -13.89 -4.52
N LEU A 143 -16.46 -13.63 -3.24
CA LEU A 143 -17.71 -14.14 -2.64
C LEU A 143 -18.41 -13.11 -1.75
N PHE A 144 -19.73 -13.04 -1.93
CA PHE A 144 -20.67 -12.08 -1.35
C PHE A 144 -21.18 -12.48 0.05
N PHE A 145 -21.06 -13.76 0.43
CA PHE A 145 -21.80 -14.34 1.57
C PHE A 145 -20.99 -14.56 2.86
N LEU A 146 -19.67 -14.46 2.82
CA LEU A 146 -18.86 -14.35 4.03
C LEU A 146 -18.13 -13.02 3.98
N VAL A 147 -18.09 -12.32 5.11
CA VAL A 147 -17.29 -11.11 5.32
C VAL A 147 -15.80 -11.49 5.29
N CYS A 148 -15.32 -11.88 4.10
CA CYS A 148 -13.91 -12.09 3.80
C CYS A 148 -13.38 -10.75 3.29
N ILE A 149 -12.97 -9.95 4.26
CA ILE A 149 -12.28 -8.68 4.07
C ILE A 149 -10.83 -9.04 3.75
N SER A 150 -10.49 -9.13 2.48
CA SER A 150 -9.16 -8.78 2.03
C SER A 150 -9.17 -7.26 1.92
N LEU A 151 -8.69 -6.59 2.97
CA LEU A 151 -8.20 -5.23 2.83
C LEU A 151 -6.88 -5.38 2.11
N LEU A 152 -6.82 -4.88 0.89
CA LEU A 152 -5.58 -4.77 0.11
C LEU A 152 -5.34 -3.29 -0.13
N SER A 153 -5.16 -2.56 0.96
CA SER A 153 -4.71 -1.19 0.94
C SER A 153 -3.19 -1.18 1.01
N SER A 154 -2.56 -0.83 -0.11
CA SER A 154 -1.24 -0.25 0.04
C SER A 154 -1.38 1.19 0.50
N GLY A 155 -1.30 1.40 1.81
CA GLY A 155 -1.24 2.72 2.42
C GLY A 155 0.06 3.43 2.02
N GLY A 156 -0.05 4.55 1.32
CA GLY A 156 1.08 5.44 1.07
C GLY A 156 1.17 6.48 2.18
N LEU A 157 2.17 6.39 3.04
CA LEU A 157 2.54 7.47 3.96
C LEU A 157 3.34 8.51 3.17
N GLU A 158 2.76 9.66 2.86
CA GLU A 158 3.49 10.76 2.23
C GLU A 158 3.86 11.82 3.27
N CYS A 159 5.08 12.31 3.15
CA CYS A 159 5.57 13.38 3.97
C CYS A 159 6.57 14.25 3.20
N THR A 160 6.36 15.55 3.14
CA THR A 160 7.40 16.49 2.65
C THR A 160 8.16 17.12 3.81
N LYS A 161 9.29 17.76 3.52
CA LYS A 161 10.09 18.49 4.51
C LYS A 161 9.24 19.52 5.24
N SER A 162 8.40 20.25 4.52
CA SER A 162 7.47 21.22 5.12
C SER A 162 6.42 20.55 6.01
N MET A 163 5.96 19.33 5.70
CA MET A 163 5.03 18.57 6.56
C MET A 163 5.67 18.05 7.86
N ARG A 164 6.99 17.74 7.84
CA ARG A 164 7.74 17.25 9.02
C ARG A 164 8.13 18.34 10.02
N ASN A 165 8.16 19.59 9.57
CA ASN A 165 8.57 20.73 10.39
C ASN A 165 7.39 21.33 11.16
N ASP A 166 7.68 22.24 12.09
CA ASP A 166 6.67 22.86 12.95
C ASP A 166 5.62 23.60 12.11
N GLY A 167 4.34 23.39 12.44
CA GLY A 167 3.21 23.87 11.64
C GLY A 167 2.87 23.02 10.41
N GLY A 168 3.55 21.88 10.23
CA GLY A 168 3.37 20.99 9.08
C GLY A 168 1.95 20.43 8.92
N ILE A 169 1.12 20.40 9.97
CA ILE A 169 -0.27 19.97 9.89
C ILE A 169 -1.12 20.79 8.90
N ASP A 170 -0.84 22.09 8.76
CA ASP A 170 -1.57 22.94 7.81
C ASP A 170 -1.12 22.67 6.37
N VAL A 171 0.14 22.28 6.18
CA VAL A 171 0.66 21.80 4.88
C VAL A 171 -0.01 20.48 4.51
N ILE A 172 -0.16 19.56 5.48
CA ILE A 172 -0.87 18.29 5.30
C ILE A 172 -2.32 18.55 4.87
N ARG A 173 -3.06 19.42 5.57
CA ARG A 173 -4.46 19.74 5.22
C ARG A 173 -4.58 20.27 3.79
N LYS A 174 -3.71 21.20 3.39
CA LYS A 174 -3.69 21.74 2.01
C LYS A 174 -3.38 20.66 0.97
N ALA A 175 -2.45 19.74 1.27
CA ALA A 175 -2.14 18.63 0.38
C ALA A 175 -3.36 17.70 0.21
N ILE A 176 -4.06 17.38 1.30
CA ILE A 176 -5.28 16.56 1.28
C ILE A 176 -6.40 17.23 0.47
N GLU A 177 -6.58 18.55 0.59
CA GLU A 177 -7.55 19.29 -0.23
C GLU A 177 -7.26 19.16 -1.72
N LYS A 178 -5.99 19.31 -2.14
CA LYS A 178 -5.58 19.10 -3.54
C LYS A 178 -5.85 17.67 -4.02
N LEU A 179 -5.56 16.67 -3.19
CA LEU A 179 -5.85 15.26 -3.50
C LEU A 179 -7.35 14.99 -3.68
N GLY A 180 -8.20 15.69 -2.93
CA GLY A 180 -9.64 15.63 -3.08
C GLY A 180 -10.11 16.17 -4.44
N LEU A 181 -9.52 17.26 -4.91
CA LEU A 181 -9.85 17.86 -6.21
C LEU A 181 -9.45 16.98 -7.40
N ARG A 182 -8.41 16.15 -7.27
CA ARG A 182 -7.96 15.19 -8.29
C ARG A 182 -8.35 13.74 -7.99
N HIS A 183 -9.34 13.51 -7.12
CA HIS A 183 -9.70 12.15 -6.67
C HIS A 183 -9.91 11.16 -7.82
N LYS A 184 -10.69 11.53 -8.85
CA LYS A 184 -10.99 10.66 -9.99
C LYS A 184 -9.74 10.27 -10.78
N GLN A 185 -8.82 11.22 -10.99
CA GLN A 185 -7.57 11.00 -11.70
C GLN A 185 -6.65 10.06 -10.93
N HIS A 186 -6.57 10.21 -9.60
CA HIS A 186 -5.82 9.32 -8.73
C HIS A 186 -6.40 7.90 -8.76
N ILE A 187 -7.72 7.74 -8.57
CA ILE A 187 -8.38 6.42 -8.62
C ILE A 187 -8.09 5.67 -9.92
N ALA A 188 -8.13 6.36 -11.07
CA ALA A 188 -7.81 5.76 -12.37
C ALA A 188 -6.38 5.22 -12.48
N ALA A 189 -5.45 5.71 -11.66
CA ALA A 189 -4.05 5.31 -11.64
C ALA A 189 -3.68 4.37 -10.47
N TYR A 190 -4.62 4.11 -9.56
CA TYR A 190 -4.38 3.47 -8.26
C TYR A 190 -4.57 1.95 -8.28
N GLY A 191 -4.42 1.33 -9.45
CA GLY A 191 -4.51 -0.12 -9.66
C GLY A 191 -5.87 -0.57 -10.21
N GLU A 192 -5.83 -1.54 -11.11
CA GLU A 192 -7.03 -2.09 -11.75
C GLU A 192 -7.81 -3.01 -10.79
N GLY A 193 -9.14 -3.03 -10.92
CA GLY A 193 -10.03 -3.85 -10.09
C GLY A 193 -10.28 -3.28 -8.68
N ASN A 194 -9.88 -2.04 -8.42
CA ASN A 194 -10.00 -1.37 -7.14
C ASN A 194 -11.46 -1.08 -6.73
N ASP A 195 -12.38 -1.04 -7.69
CA ASP A 195 -13.84 -0.95 -7.51
C ASP A 195 -14.41 -2.14 -6.70
N ARG A 196 -13.79 -3.32 -6.81
CA ARG A 196 -14.14 -4.49 -6.01
C ARG A 196 -13.73 -4.36 -4.53
N ARG A 197 -12.81 -3.44 -4.23
CA ARG A 197 -12.22 -3.23 -2.90
C ARG A 197 -12.82 -2.02 -2.20
N LEU A 198 -12.78 -0.86 -2.84
CA LEU A 198 -13.23 0.44 -2.29
C LEU A 198 -14.76 0.57 -2.31
N THR A 199 -15.40 -0.06 -1.33
CA THR A 199 -16.87 -0.21 -1.25
C THR A 199 -17.51 0.59 -0.11
N GLY A 200 -16.71 1.35 0.66
CA GLY A 200 -17.17 2.03 1.88
C GLY A 200 -17.38 1.11 3.08
N ARG A 201 -17.11 -0.19 2.92
CA ARG A 201 -17.18 -1.20 3.97
C ARG A 201 -15.78 -1.65 4.35
N HIS A 202 -15.68 -2.35 5.46
CA HIS A 202 -14.48 -3.13 5.77
C HIS A 202 -13.20 -2.29 5.86
N GLU A 203 -13.26 -1.15 6.54
CA GLU A 203 -12.13 -0.19 6.67
C GLU A 203 -11.62 0.37 5.32
N THR A 204 -12.50 0.45 4.31
CA THR A 204 -12.26 1.19 3.05
C THR A 204 -13.27 2.32 2.87
N ALA A 205 -12.88 3.35 2.14
CA ALA A 205 -13.80 4.36 1.61
C ALA A 205 -14.52 3.84 0.36
N ASP A 206 -15.64 4.47 0.00
CA ASP A 206 -16.29 4.24 -1.30
C ASP A 206 -15.47 4.87 -2.44
N ILE A 207 -15.33 4.16 -3.56
CA ILE A 207 -14.48 4.56 -4.69
C ILE A 207 -14.89 5.89 -5.36
N ASN A 208 -16.14 6.34 -5.19
CA ASN A 208 -16.66 7.55 -5.83
C ASN A 208 -16.58 8.78 -4.93
N SER A 209 -16.34 8.58 -3.64
CA SER A 209 -16.32 9.64 -2.64
C SER A 209 -14.93 9.85 -2.06
N PHE A 210 -14.54 11.12 -1.91
CA PHE A 210 -13.33 11.49 -1.20
C PHE A 210 -13.67 11.91 0.23
N SER A 211 -12.99 11.32 1.20
CA SER A 211 -13.11 11.69 2.60
C SER A 211 -11.75 11.61 3.29
N TRP A 212 -11.58 12.39 4.35
CA TRP A 212 -10.41 12.29 5.21
C TRP A 212 -10.80 12.46 6.68
N GLY A 213 -9.97 11.95 7.59
CA GLY A 213 -10.18 12.16 9.01
C GLY A 213 -9.02 11.70 9.88
N VAL A 214 -9.01 12.17 11.13
CA VAL A 214 -8.01 11.75 12.11
C VAL A 214 -8.37 10.39 12.67
N ALA A 215 -7.42 9.46 12.62
CA ALA A 215 -7.59 8.06 13.02
C ALA A 215 -8.76 7.33 12.34
N ASN A 216 -9.28 7.86 11.22
CA ASN A 216 -10.44 7.32 10.56
C ASN A 216 -10.02 6.28 9.51
N ARG A 217 -10.12 4.99 9.87
CA ARG A 217 -9.90 3.88 8.95
C ARG A 217 -11.04 3.66 7.93
N GLY A 218 -12.12 4.42 7.96
CA GLY A 218 -13.13 4.40 6.89
C GLY A 218 -12.88 5.44 5.81
N ALA A 219 -11.91 6.34 6.01
CA ALA A 219 -11.68 7.47 5.11
C ALA A 219 -10.72 7.13 3.97
N SER A 220 -10.77 7.92 2.90
CA SER A 220 -9.85 7.83 1.77
C SER A 220 -8.42 8.20 2.19
N ILE A 221 -8.30 9.28 2.98
CA ILE A 221 -7.04 9.72 3.58
C ILE A 221 -7.15 9.68 5.12
N ARG A 222 -6.16 9.09 5.79
CA ARG A 222 -6.08 9.07 7.26
C ARG A 222 -4.94 9.95 7.74
N VAL A 223 -5.19 10.76 8.77
CA VAL A 223 -4.13 11.44 9.54
C VAL A 223 -4.00 10.72 10.88
N GLY A 224 -2.78 10.30 11.24
CA GLY A 224 -2.52 9.61 12.51
C GLY A 224 -2.79 10.50 13.73
N ARG A 225 -3.19 9.91 14.86
CA ARG A 225 -3.37 10.67 16.12
C ARG A 225 -2.08 11.36 16.56
N ASP A 226 -0.94 10.70 16.36
CA ASP A 226 0.35 11.27 16.72
C ASP A 226 0.73 12.46 15.84
N THR A 227 0.46 12.39 14.52
CA THR A 227 0.61 13.52 13.59
C THR A 227 -0.26 14.71 14.00
N GLU A 228 -1.54 14.46 14.29
CA GLU A 228 -2.46 15.52 14.74
C GLU A 228 -1.96 16.16 16.04
N LYS A 229 -1.64 15.34 17.05
CA LYS A 229 -1.18 15.81 18.36
C LYS A 229 0.14 16.58 18.27
N ALA A 230 1.07 16.16 17.42
CA ALA A 230 2.35 16.82 17.22
C ALA A 230 2.26 18.09 16.34
N GLY A 231 1.15 18.28 15.63
CA GLY A 231 0.99 19.39 14.67
C GLY A 231 1.91 19.30 13.44
N LYS A 232 2.50 18.13 13.20
CA LYS A 232 3.44 17.83 12.09
C LYS A 232 3.60 16.33 11.92
N GLY A 233 4.03 15.89 10.74
CA GLY A 233 4.21 14.47 10.42
C GLY A 233 3.76 14.14 9.01
N TYR A 234 2.96 13.09 8.87
CA TYR A 234 2.52 12.54 7.57
C TYR A 234 1.02 12.22 7.55
N PHE A 235 0.48 12.04 6.36
CA PHE A 235 -0.84 11.45 6.14
C PHE A 235 -0.73 10.14 5.34
N GLU A 236 -1.78 9.35 5.36
CA GLU A 236 -1.85 8.04 4.72
C GLU A 236 -2.94 8.04 3.65
N ASP A 237 -2.56 7.83 2.40
CA ASP A 237 -3.50 7.58 1.31
C ASP A 237 -3.85 6.10 1.23
N ARG A 238 -5.12 5.76 1.50
CA ARG A 238 -5.63 4.38 1.64
C ARG A 238 -6.35 3.88 0.37
N ARG A 239 -6.35 4.73 -0.66
CA ARG A 239 -6.99 4.46 -1.95
C ARG A 239 -6.15 3.59 -2.91
N PRO A 240 -4.80 3.54 -2.88
CA PRO A 240 -4.06 2.65 -3.75
C PRO A 240 -4.38 1.17 -3.47
N ALA A 241 -4.57 0.39 -4.52
CA ALA A 241 -4.73 -1.06 -4.45
C ALA A 241 -3.37 -1.77 -4.31
N SER A 242 -3.34 -2.98 -3.75
CA SER A 242 -2.12 -3.79 -3.63
C SER A 242 -1.35 -4.02 -4.94
N ASN A 243 -2.01 -3.99 -6.10
CA ASN A 243 -1.39 -4.13 -7.42
C ASN A 243 -0.92 -2.80 -8.04
N MET A 244 -0.99 -1.67 -7.33
CA MET A 244 -0.56 -0.38 -7.88
C MET A 244 0.90 -0.40 -8.35
N ASP A 245 1.23 0.42 -9.35
CA ASP A 245 2.62 0.71 -9.75
C ASP A 245 3.17 1.86 -8.89
N PRO A 246 4.19 1.63 -8.04
CA PRO A 246 4.67 2.64 -7.10
C PRO A 246 5.26 3.85 -7.81
N TYR A 247 5.81 3.71 -9.02
CA TYR A 247 6.29 4.86 -9.76
C TYR A 247 5.14 5.81 -10.09
N VAL A 248 4.00 5.27 -10.50
CA VAL A 248 2.82 6.06 -10.86
C VAL A 248 2.22 6.71 -9.62
N VAL A 249 1.95 5.93 -8.58
CA VAL A 249 1.27 6.42 -7.38
C VAL A 249 2.10 7.48 -6.66
N THR A 250 3.37 7.20 -6.37
CA THR A 250 4.22 8.13 -5.59
C THR A 250 4.47 9.44 -6.34
N SER A 251 4.75 9.38 -7.64
CA SER A 251 4.99 10.61 -8.42
C SER A 251 3.71 11.40 -8.68
N MET A 252 2.56 10.74 -8.88
CA MET A 252 1.27 11.45 -9.03
C MET A 252 0.85 12.14 -7.73
N ILE A 253 1.11 11.51 -6.59
CA ILE A 253 0.95 12.12 -5.28
C ILE A 253 1.82 13.39 -5.16
N ALA A 254 3.14 13.27 -5.39
CA ALA A 254 4.05 14.41 -5.33
C ALA A 254 3.68 15.52 -6.33
N GLU A 255 3.29 15.17 -7.56
CA GLU A 255 2.82 16.13 -8.56
C GLU A 255 1.59 16.89 -8.05
N THR A 256 0.58 16.20 -7.53
CA THR A 256 -0.66 16.82 -7.06
C THR A 256 -0.43 17.68 -5.83
N THR A 257 0.39 17.23 -4.87
CA THR A 257 0.60 17.94 -3.60
C THR A 257 1.53 19.14 -3.75
N ILE A 258 2.58 19.03 -4.60
CA ILE A 258 3.64 20.04 -4.73
C ILE A 258 3.46 20.91 -5.97
N LEU A 259 3.37 20.33 -7.17
CA LEU A 259 3.45 21.06 -8.45
C LEU A 259 2.12 21.60 -8.94
N TRP A 260 1.07 20.79 -8.81
CA TRP A 260 -0.24 21.12 -9.35
C TRP A 260 -0.90 22.29 -8.60
N LYS A 261 -1.55 23.14 -9.38
CA LYS A 261 -2.34 24.28 -8.93
C LYS A 261 -3.77 24.11 -9.48
N PRO A 262 -4.80 24.20 -8.61
CA PRO A 262 -6.21 24.15 -9.01
C PRO A 262 -6.60 25.21 -10.04
#